data_AF-A0A2S8PMW1-F1
#
_entry.id   AF-A0A2S8PMW1-F1
#
_cell.length_a   1.000
_cell.length_b   1.000
_cell.length_c   1.000
_cell.angle_alpha   90.00
_cell.angle_beta   90.00
_cell.angle_gamma   90.00
#
_symmetry.space_group_name_H-M   'P 1'
#
loop_
_entity.id
_entity.type
_entity.pdbx_description
1 polymer ?
#
loop_
_entity_poly.entity_id
_entity_poly.type
_entity_poly.pdbx_seq_one_letter_code
_entity_poly.pdbx_strand_id
1 'polypeptide(L)'
;MKLKEITILTGVIGIVMMMILPIPSWLLDVLLVINISLALIILLVAMNTQEALQFSIFPSLLLITTLFRLALNISTTKLILSEGFAGDVVKTFGSWIARGEIAVGFIVFLILVVVQFIVITKGSERVAEVAARFTLDAMPGKQMSIDADLNAGMINEQQARERRRKVEREADFYGAMDGASKFVKGDAIASIIILLINLVGGFIIGIAMRGLSFQDAMSTYSVLTIGDGLVSQIPALLISTASGLIVTRSSSEGNLA
;
A
#
# COMPACT_ATOMS: atom_id res chain seq x y z
N MET A 1 -0.35 22.10 20.38
CA MET A 1 -0.51 21.07 19.32
C MET A 1 -1.90 20.48 19.46
N LYS A 2 -2.67 20.38 18.37
CA LYS A 2 -4.02 19.81 18.43
C LYS A 2 -3.90 18.31 18.73
N LEU A 3 -4.81 17.75 19.53
CA LEU A 3 -4.79 16.33 19.94
C LEU A 3 -4.56 15.38 18.74
N LYS A 4 -5.14 15.71 17.58
CA LYS A 4 -4.98 14.98 16.31
C LYS A 4 -3.54 14.92 15.78
N GLU A 5 -2.78 16.01 15.89
CA GLU A 5 -1.38 16.07 15.42
C GLU A 5 -0.49 15.19 16.29
N ILE A 6 -0.75 15.18 17.60
CA ILE A 6 -0.04 14.31 18.56
C ILE A 6 -0.33 12.85 18.25
N THR A 7 -1.59 12.47 18.02
CA THR A 7 -1.95 11.08 17.70
C THR A 7 -1.28 10.57 16.42
N ILE A 8 -1.24 11.39 15.36
CA ILE A 8 -0.58 11.01 14.10
C ILE A 8 0.93 10.86 14.32
N LEU A 9 1.57 11.83 14.98
CA LEU A 9 3.01 11.79 15.25
C LEU A 9 3.40 10.57 16.10
N THR A 10 2.65 10.33 17.19
CA THR A 10 2.86 9.16 18.05
C THR A 10 2.62 7.86 17.29
N GLY A 11 1.62 7.82 16.40
CA GLY A 11 1.37 6.66 15.55
C GLY A 11 2.54 6.35 14.61
N VAL A 12 3.08 7.36 13.92
CA VAL A 12 4.23 7.20 13.02
C VAL A 12 5.48 6.75 13.79
N ILE A 13 5.75 7.37 14.95
CA ILE A 13 6.85 6.93 15.82
C ILE A 13 6.65 5.49 16.28
N GLY A 14 5.42 5.10 16.64
CA GLY A 14 5.06 3.73 17.00
C GLY A 14 5.34 2.72 15.87
N ILE A 15 5.02 3.08 14.63
CA ILE A 15 5.32 2.25 13.44
C ILE A 15 6.82 2.03 13.28
N VAL A 16 7.63 3.08 13.45
CA VAL A 16 9.10 2.96 13.36
C VAL A 16 9.66 2.14 14.52
N MET A 17 9.16 2.35 15.74
CA MET A 17 9.56 1.59 16.92
C MET A 17 9.25 0.10 16.78
N MET A 18 8.13 -0.25 16.15
CA MET A 18 7.76 -1.64 15.82
C MET A 18 8.80 -2.34 14.93
N MET A 19 9.48 -1.61 14.03
CA MET A 19 10.53 -2.19 13.19
C MET A 19 11.73 -2.66 14.03
N ILE A 20 12.01 -1.98 15.15
CA ILE A 20 13.19 -2.25 15.99
C ILE A 20 12.84 -3.19 17.14
N LEU A 21 11.74 -2.94 17.84
CA LEU A 21 11.34 -3.69 19.02
C LEU A 21 10.67 -5.03 18.67
N PRO A 22 10.82 -6.07 19.50
CA PRO A 22 10.04 -7.29 19.36
C PRO A 22 8.58 -7.03 19.74
N ILE A 23 7.66 -7.60 18.98
CA ILE A 23 6.22 -7.48 19.20
C ILE A 23 5.66 -8.87 19.48
N PRO A 24 4.77 -9.02 20.47
CA PRO A 24 4.14 -10.30 20.75
C PRO A 24 3.22 -10.71 19.58
N SER A 25 3.18 -12.00 19.28
CA SER A 25 2.44 -12.58 18.14
C SER A 25 0.95 -12.19 18.10
N TRP A 26 0.26 -12.17 19.24
CA TRP A 26 -1.15 -11.77 19.32
C TRP A 26 -1.39 -10.32 18.88
N LEU A 27 -0.46 -9.41 19.21
CA LEU A 27 -0.58 -8.00 18.83
C LEU A 27 -0.30 -7.85 17.34
N LEU A 28 0.66 -8.62 16.81
CA LEU A 28 0.92 -8.66 15.38
C LEU A 28 -0.31 -9.12 14.60
N ASP A 29 -0.99 -10.18 15.03
CA ASP A 29 -2.22 -10.66 14.41
C ASP A 29 -3.31 -9.57 14.37
N VAL A 30 -3.52 -8.86 15.48
CA VAL A 30 -4.47 -7.73 15.53
C VAL A 30 -4.07 -6.62 14.55
N LEU A 31 -2.79 -6.26 14.49
CA LEU A 31 -2.31 -5.21 13.59
C LEU A 31 -2.39 -5.61 12.11
N LEU A 32 -2.18 -6.88 11.77
CA LEU A 32 -2.36 -7.42 10.42
C LEU A 32 -3.83 -7.35 10.00
N VAL A 33 -4.76 -7.71 10.90
CA VAL A 33 -6.21 -7.60 10.62
C VAL A 33 -6.64 -6.14 10.45
N ILE A 34 -6.11 -5.23 11.29
CA ILE A 34 -6.34 -3.78 11.14
C ILE A 34 -5.81 -3.30 9.78
N ASN A 35 -4.64 -3.78 9.35
CA ASN A 35 -4.05 -3.40 8.07
C ASN A 35 -4.93 -3.79 6.88
N ILE A 36 -5.42 -5.03 6.86
CA ILE A 36 -6.35 -5.52 5.83
C ILE A 36 -7.66 -4.72 5.86
N SER A 37 -8.22 -4.51 7.06
CA SER A 37 -9.47 -3.75 7.23
C SER A 37 -9.33 -2.30 6.75
N LEU A 38 -8.20 -1.66 7.05
CA LEU A 38 -7.91 -0.30 6.60
C LEU A 38 -7.78 -0.24 5.08
N ALA A 39 -7.10 -1.21 4.46
CA ALA A 39 -6.99 -1.29 3.00
C ALA A 39 -8.36 -1.47 2.31
N LEU A 40 -9.25 -2.27 2.90
CA LEU A 40 -10.63 -2.41 2.42
C LEU A 40 -11.41 -1.09 2.54
N ILE A 41 -11.32 -0.41 3.69
CA ILE A 41 -11.97 0.89 3.89
C ILE A 41 -11.47 1.90 2.86
N ILE A 42 -10.16 1.96 2.62
CA ILE A 42 -9.57 2.86 1.61
C ILE A 42 -10.14 2.57 0.23
N LEU A 43 -10.23 1.30 -0.17
CA LEU A 43 -10.81 0.91 -1.46
C LEU A 43 -12.28 1.32 -1.55
N LEU A 44 -13.08 1.06 -0.51
CA LEU A 44 -14.50 1.42 -0.48
C LEU A 44 -14.70 2.94 -0.56
N VAL A 45 -13.89 3.72 0.17
CA VAL A 45 -13.91 5.18 0.07
C VAL A 45 -13.53 5.63 -1.34
N ALA A 46 -12.49 5.04 -1.93
CA ALA A 46 -12.07 5.37 -3.29
C ALA A 46 -13.15 5.07 -4.34
N MET A 47 -13.87 3.96 -4.21
CA MET A 47 -14.97 3.61 -5.12
C MET A 47 -16.16 4.59 -5.03
N ASN A 48 -16.44 5.10 -3.82
CA ASN A 48 -17.57 6.01 -3.56
C ASN A 48 -17.24 7.51 -3.76
N THR A 49 -15.97 7.87 -3.91
CA THR A 49 -15.52 9.26 -4.03
C THR A 49 -15.78 9.80 -5.44
N GLN A 50 -16.56 10.86 -5.62
CA GLN A 50 -16.93 11.36 -6.96
C GLN A 50 -15.84 12.24 -7.60
N GLU A 51 -15.15 13.07 -6.82
CA GLU A 51 -14.05 13.90 -7.28
C GLU A 51 -12.77 13.57 -6.50
N ALA A 52 -11.60 13.51 -7.17
CA ALA A 52 -10.34 13.18 -6.53
C ALA A 52 -10.03 14.07 -5.29
N LEU A 53 -10.38 15.36 -5.36
CA LEU A 53 -10.18 16.31 -4.26
C LEU A 53 -11.04 16.04 -3.01
N GLN A 54 -12.17 15.33 -3.14
CA GLN A 54 -12.97 14.91 -1.97
C GLN A 54 -12.16 13.97 -1.07
N PHE A 55 -11.20 13.22 -1.63
CA PHE A 55 -10.27 12.39 -0.89
C PHE A 55 -8.84 12.96 -0.87
N SER A 56 -8.71 14.28 -0.66
CA SER A 56 -7.41 14.99 -0.67
C SER A 56 -6.36 14.49 0.34
N ILE A 57 -6.76 13.78 1.41
CA ILE A 57 -5.83 13.15 2.38
C ILE A 57 -5.19 11.84 1.85
N PHE A 58 -5.68 11.32 0.73
CA PHE A 58 -5.26 10.03 0.19
C PHE A 58 -3.74 9.89 0.00
N PRO A 59 -2.98 10.87 -0.55
CA PRO A 59 -1.53 10.73 -0.72
C PRO A 59 -0.79 10.55 0.61
N SER A 60 -1.16 11.33 1.64
CA SER A 60 -0.57 11.20 2.98
C SER A 60 -0.93 9.88 3.64
N LEU A 61 -2.17 9.41 3.41
CA LEU A 61 -2.64 8.14 3.93
C LEU A 61 -1.92 6.95 3.25
N LEU A 62 -1.63 7.03 1.96
CA LEU A 62 -0.79 6.05 1.25
C LEU A 62 0.60 5.93 1.88
N LEU A 63 1.25 7.05 2.23
CA LEU A 63 2.56 7.02 2.87
C LEU A 63 2.52 6.33 4.23
N ILE A 64 1.57 6.71 5.09
CA ILE A 64 1.45 6.14 6.44
C ILE A 64 1.10 4.66 6.38
N THR A 65 0.16 4.26 5.52
CA THR A 65 -0.25 2.86 5.36
C THR A 65 0.86 1.99 4.77
N THR A 66 1.66 2.54 3.86
CA THR A 66 2.83 1.84 3.30
C THR A 66 3.90 1.65 4.37
N LEU A 67 4.21 2.69 5.17
CA LEU A 67 5.12 2.55 6.31
C LEU A 67 4.63 1.52 7.32
N PHE A 68 3.34 1.52 7.63
CA PHE A 68 2.73 0.54 8.52
C PHE A 68 2.86 -0.88 7.97
N ARG A 69 2.59 -1.09 6.68
CA ARG A 69 2.77 -2.39 5.98
C ARG A 69 4.21 -2.86 6.06
N LEU A 70 5.17 -2.00 5.74
CA LEU A 70 6.59 -2.33 5.79
C LEU A 70 7.02 -2.73 7.22
N ALA A 71 6.56 -2.00 8.23
CA ALA A 71 6.86 -2.31 9.61
C ALA A 71 6.25 -3.65 10.07
N LEU A 72 5.04 -3.98 9.59
CA LEU A 72 4.42 -5.28 9.87
C LEU A 72 5.20 -6.40 9.20
N ASN A 73 5.60 -6.23 7.95
CA ASN A 73 6.36 -7.25 7.22
C ASN A 73 7.75 -7.49 7.83
N ILE A 74 8.41 -6.45 8.34
CA ILE A 74 9.65 -6.63 9.11
C ILE A 74 9.39 -7.35 10.44
N SER A 75 8.26 -7.07 11.10
CA SER A 75 7.90 -7.69 12.38
C SER A 75 7.52 -9.16 12.24
N THR A 76 6.76 -9.52 11.20
CA THR A 76 6.47 -10.92 10.85
C THR A 76 7.76 -11.66 10.50
N THR A 77 8.62 -11.09 9.65
CA THR A 77 9.93 -11.68 9.32
C THR A 77 10.78 -11.96 10.55
N LYS A 78 10.86 -11.01 11.49
CA LYS A 78 11.59 -11.23 12.75
C LYS A 78 11.07 -12.48 13.46
N LEU A 79 9.75 -12.58 13.67
CA LEU A 79 9.15 -13.73 14.36
C LEU A 79 9.30 -15.05 13.58
N ILE A 80 9.17 -15.03 12.24
CA ILE A 80 9.42 -16.20 11.40
C ILE A 80 10.83 -16.73 11.64
N LEU A 81 11.84 -15.88 11.57
CA LEU A 81 13.24 -16.28 11.70
C LEU A 81 13.60 -16.62 13.16
N SER A 82 13.14 -15.83 14.14
CA SER A 82 13.51 -15.95 15.55
C SER A 82 12.74 -17.03 16.31
N GLU A 83 11.47 -17.24 16.00
CA GLU A 83 10.59 -18.18 16.72
C GLU A 83 10.11 -19.34 15.84
N GLY A 84 10.10 -19.19 14.51
CA GLY A 84 9.50 -20.20 13.62
C GLY A 84 7.97 -20.15 13.67
N PHE A 85 7.41 -19.03 14.11
CA PHE A 85 5.99 -18.75 14.22
C PHE A 85 5.77 -17.25 14.05
N ALA A 86 4.73 -16.83 13.34
CA ALA A 86 4.54 -15.44 12.95
C ALA A 86 3.17 -14.87 13.31
N GLY A 87 2.46 -15.55 14.23
CA GLY A 87 1.05 -15.30 14.51
C GLY A 87 0.13 -16.29 13.80
N ASP A 88 -1.10 -16.37 14.31
CA ASP A 88 -2.13 -17.26 13.79
C ASP A 88 -2.63 -16.79 12.43
N VAL A 89 -2.68 -15.48 12.17
CA VAL A 89 -3.11 -14.94 10.88
C VAL A 89 -2.18 -15.44 9.78
N VAL A 90 -0.87 -15.25 9.93
CA VAL A 90 0.12 -15.71 8.94
C VAL A 90 0.03 -17.22 8.72
N LYS A 91 -0.07 -18.01 9.79
CA LYS A 91 -0.17 -19.47 9.71
C LYS A 91 -1.45 -19.92 9.00
N THR A 92 -2.58 -19.28 9.29
CA THR A 92 -3.87 -19.59 8.65
C THR A 92 -3.85 -19.26 7.15
N PHE A 93 -3.32 -18.10 6.75
CA PHE A 93 -3.20 -17.75 5.33
C PHE A 93 -2.26 -18.69 4.58
N GLY A 94 -1.11 -19.05 5.18
CA GLY A 94 -0.16 -19.97 4.57
C GLY A 94 -0.71 -21.38 4.38
N SER A 95 -1.37 -21.92 5.41
CA SER A 95 -1.99 -23.26 5.33
C SER A 95 -3.19 -23.29 4.39
N TRP A 96 -3.97 -22.20 4.32
CA TRP A 96 -5.13 -22.09 3.43
C TRP A 96 -4.76 -22.21 1.95
N ILE A 97 -3.66 -21.58 1.51
CA ILE A 97 -3.25 -21.69 0.10
C ILE A 97 -2.52 -22.99 -0.20
N ALA A 98 -1.82 -23.56 0.79
CA ALA A 98 -1.13 -24.83 0.63
C ALA A 98 -2.11 -25.99 0.41
N ARG A 99 -3.33 -25.96 0.98
CA ARG A 99 -4.36 -27.03 0.83
C ARG A 99 -3.83 -28.46 0.98
N GLY A 100 -2.78 -28.66 1.79
CA GLY A 100 -2.11 -29.96 1.98
C GLY A 100 -0.96 -30.27 1.02
N GLU A 101 -0.81 -29.53 -0.09
CA GLU A 101 0.27 -29.68 -1.08
C GLU A 101 1.11 -28.40 -1.16
N ILE A 102 2.20 -28.38 -0.39
CA ILE A 102 3.07 -27.19 -0.23
C ILE A 102 3.64 -26.73 -1.57
N ALA A 103 3.96 -27.66 -2.48
CA ALA A 103 4.47 -27.34 -3.81
C ALA A 103 3.46 -26.52 -4.63
N VAL A 104 2.18 -26.89 -4.60
CA VAL A 104 1.11 -26.17 -5.31
C VAL A 104 0.90 -24.79 -4.69
N GLY A 105 0.84 -24.71 -3.35
CA GLY A 105 0.73 -23.45 -2.63
C GLY A 105 1.86 -22.48 -2.97
N PHE A 106 3.10 -22.98 -3.04
CA PHE A 106 4.27 -22.20 -3.41
C PHE A 106 4.21 -21.67 -4.85
N ILE A 107 3.79 -22.50 -5.81
CA ILE A 107 3.62 -22.07 -7.22
C ILE A 107 2.54 -20.99 -7.33
N VAL A 108 1.38 -21.19 -6.72
CA VAL A 108 0.29 -20.20 -6.73
C VAL A 108 0.75 -18.89 -6.10
N PHE A 109 1.47 -18.97 -4.98
CA PHE A 109 2.04 -17.81 -4.32
C PHE A 109 3.03 -17.04 -5.21
N LEU A 110 3.93 -17.72 -5.93
CA LEU A 110 4.84 -17.07 -6.88
C LEU A 110 4.07 -16.36 -8.00
N ILE A 111 3.01 -16.96 -8.53
CA ILE A 111 2.15 -16.32 -9.53
C ILE A 111 1.53 -15.04 -8.96
N LEU A 112 1.03 -15.08 -7.72
CA LEU A 112 0.45 -13.91 -7.05
C LEU A 112 1.49 -12.80 -6.84
N VAL A 113 2.70 -13.12 -6.40
CA VAL A 113 3.81 -12.16 -6.26
C VAL A 113 4.11 -11.48 -7.61
N VAL A 114 4.20 -12.27 -8.69
CA VAL A 114 4.50 -11.76 -10.03
C VAL A 114 3.39 -10.85 -10.54
N VAL A 115 2.12 -11.28 -10.42
CA VAL A 115 0.95 -10.47 -10.81
C VAL A 115 0.90 -9.18 -9.99
N GLN A 116 1.09 -9.27 -8.68
CA GLN A 116 1.09 -8.11 -7.80
C GLN A 116 2.17 -7.10 -8.20
N PHE A 117 3.39 -7.55 -8.46
CA PHE A 117 4.49 -6.63 -8.79
C PHE A 117 4.41 -6.08 -10.21
N ILE A 118 4.31 -6.97 -11.21
CA ILE A 118 4.43 -6.60 -12.63
C ILE A 118 3.15 -5.96 -13.17
N VAL A 119 1.98 -6.48 -12.78
CA VAL A 119 0.71 -6.00 -13.34
C VAL A 119 0.16 -4.88 -12.46
N ILE A 120 0.04 -5.13 -11.15
CA ILE A 120 -0.72 -4.25 -10.27
C ILE A 120 0.13 -3.06 -9.82
N THR A 121 1.25 -3.27 -9.13
CA THR A 121 2.08 -2.16 -8.63
C THR A 121 2.66 -1.34 -9.78
N LYS A 122 3.31 -1.99 -10.75
CA LYS A 122 3.91 -1.32 -11.92
C LYS A 122 2.88 -0.71 -12.87
N GLY A 123 1.67 -1.25 -12.93
CA GLY A 123 0.56 -0.69 -13.70
C GLY A 123 0.03 0.57 -13.03
N SER A 124 -0.34 0.49 -11.75
CA SER A 124 -0.85 1.63 -10.98
C SER A 124 0.17 2.75 -10.84
N GLU A 125 1.46 2.45 -10.69
CA GLU A 125 2.54 3.45 -10.69
C GLU A 125 2.52 4.28 -11.99
N ARG A 126 2.51 3.59 -13.14
CA ARG A 126 2.51 4.26 -14.45
C ARG A 126 1.25 5.08 -14.67
N VAL A 127 0.09 4.55 -14.29
CA VAL A 127 -1.18 5.28 -14.38
C VAL A 127 -1.13 6.53 -13.50
N ALA A 128 -0.62 6.41 -12.27
CA ALA A 128 -0.52 7.52 -11.34
C ALA A 128 0.44 8.61 -11.82
N GLU A 129 1.65 8.22 -12.26
CA GLU A 129 2.68 9.12 -12.77
C GLU A 129 2.20 9.87 -14.02
N VAL A 130 1.65 9.14 -14.99
CA VAL A 130 1.20 9.70 -16.27
C VAL A 130 0.02 10.64 -16.08
N ALA A 131 -0.98 10.25 -15.29
CA ALA A 131 -2.13 11.10 -15.02
C ALA A 131 -1.76 12.33 -14.18
N ALA A 132 -0.88 12.19 -13.19
CA ALA A 132 -0.37 13.33 -12.43
C ALA A 132 0.36 14.31 -13.35
N ARG A 133 1.26 13.81 -14.21
CA ARG A 133 2.00 14.66 -15.15
C ARG A 133 1.08 15.37 -16.14
N PHE A 134 0.15 14.67 -16.79
CA PHE A 134 -0.77 15.31 -17.72
C PHE A 134 -1.69 16.33 -17.04
N THR A 135 -2.14 16.04 -15.82
CA THR A 135 -2.99 16.97 -15.07
C THR A 135 -2.21 18.22 -14.66
N LEU A 136 -0.95 18.07 -14.26
CA LEU A 136 -0.05 19.17 -13.92
C LEU A 136 0.32 20.02 -15.15
N ASP A 137 0.61 19.38 -16.29
CA ASP A 137 0.91 20.07 -17.56
C ASP A 137 -0.30 20.87 -18.07
N ALA A 138 -1.53 20.46 -17.73
CA ALA A 138 -2.75 21.18 -18.09
C ALA A 138 -3.06 22.39 -17.18
N MET A 139 -2.36 22.59 -16.07
CA MET A 139 -2.66 23.65 -15.09
C MET A 139 -2.57 25.07 -15.66
N PRO A 140 -1.53 25.45 -16.45
CA PRO A 140 -1.48 26.77 -17.07
C PRO A 140 -2.68 27.02 -17.99
N GLY A 141 -3.13 26.00 -18.72
CA GLY A 141 -4.32 26.07 -19.57
C GLY A 141 -5.59 26.32 -18.76
N LYS A 142 -5.77 25.63 -17.63
CA LYS A 142 -6.88 25.87 -16.71
C LYS A 142 -6.84 27.26 -16.07
N GLN A 143 -5.65 27.79 -15.77
CA GLN A 143 -5.51 29.15 -15.24
C GLN A 143 -5.83 30.20 -16.31
N MET A 144 -5.33 30.02 -17.53
CA MET A 144 -5.63 30.90 -18.66
C MET A 144 -7.12 30.90 -19.01
N SER A 145 -7.81 29.76 -18.92
CA SER A 145 -9.27 29.72 -19.16
C SER A 145 -10.05 30.48 -18.08
N ILE A 146 -9.62 30.43 -16.81
CA ILE A 146 -10.21 31.24 -15.74
C ILE A 146 -10.01 32.74 -16.02
N ASP A 147 -8.82 33.13 -16.47
CA ASP A 147 -8.51 34.52 -16.80
C ASP A 147 -9.32 35.00 -18.01
N ALA A 148 -9.49 34.15 -19.03
CA ALA A 148 -10.34 34.43 -20.17
C ALA A 148 -11.81 34.59 -19.78
N ASP A 149 -12.34 33.71 -18.92
CA ASP A 149 -13.72 33.77 -18.42
C ASP A 149 -13.97 35.06 -17.61
N LEU A 150 -12.99 35.47 -16.78
CA LEU A 150 -13.05 36.71 -16.00
C LEU A 150 -13.03 37.94 -16.91
N ASN A 151 -12.12 37.96 -17.89
CA ASN A 151 -12.01 39.05 -18.86
C ASN A 151 -13.24 39.15 -19.78
N ALA A 152 -13.89 38.03 -20.09
CA ALA A 152 -15.13 37.97 -20.85
C ALA A 152 -16.38 38.33 -20.01
N GLY A 153 -16.23 38.55 -18.70
CA GLY A 153 -17.33 38.84 -17.79
C GLY A 153 -18.27 37.65 -17.51
N MET A 154 -17.85 36.42 -17.86
CA MET A 154 -18.64 35.20 -17.61
C MET A 154 -18.60 34.79 -16.13
N ILE A 155 -17.55 35.19 -15.40
CA ILE A 155 -17.40 34.97 -13.97
C ILE A 155 -16.96 36.25 -13.26
N ASN A 156 -17.21 36.34 -11.95
CA ASN A 156 -16.72 37.43 -11.12
C ASN A 156 -15.37 37.10 -10.43
N GLU A 157 -14.74 38.10 -9.81
CA GLU A 157 -13.46 37.95 -9.07
C GLU A 157 -13.50 36.88 -7.97
N GLN A 158 -14.63 36.77 -7.24
CA GLN A 158 -14.76 35.75 -6.19
C GLN A 158 -14.76 34.33 -6.77
N GLN A 159 -15.51 34.11 -7.85
CA GLN A 159 -15.56 32.83 -8.57
C GLN A 159 -14.22 32.50 -9.21
N ALA A 160 -13.54 33.48 -9.82
CA ALA A 160 -12.21 33.29 -10.39
C ALA A 160 -11.21 32.85 -9.30
N ARG A 161 -11.24 33.50 -8.13
CA ARG A 161 -10.41 33.14 -6.99
C ARG A 161 -10.70 31.74 -6.45
N GLU A 162 -11.97 31.35 -6.37
CA GLU A 162 -12.37 30.00 -5.94
C GLU A 162 -11.91 28.92 -6.93
N ARG A 163 -12.09 29.16 -8.24
CA ARG A 163 -11.60 28.26 -9.29
C ARG A 163 -10.08 28.13 -9.28
N ARG A 164 -9.33 29.24 -9.16
CA ARG A 164 -7.85 29.19 -9.03
C ARG A 164 -7.42 28.37 -7.81
N ARG A 165 -8.11 28.51 -6.67
CA ARG A 165 -7.84 27.71 -5.47
C ARG A 165 -8.19 26.23 -5.64
N LYS A 166 -9.14 25.87 -6.52
CA LYS A 166 -9.41 24.47 -6.89
C LYS A 166 -8.25 23.92 -7.71
N VAL A 167 -7.82 24.65 -8.75
CA VAL A 167 -6.68 24.29 -9.61
C VAL A 167 -5.39 24.11 -8.80
N GLU A 168 -5.11 25.00 -7.86
CA GLU A 168 -3.96 24.89 -6.94
C GLU A 168 -4.02 23.60 -6.11
N ARG A 169 -5.19 23.30 -5.52
CA ARG A 169 -5.38 22.06 -4.73
C ARG A 169 -5.26 20.79 -5.57
N GLU A 170 -5.69 20.81 -6.84
CA GLU A 170 -5.45 19.70 -7.76
C GLU A 170 -3.95 19.52 -7.98
N ALA A 171 -3.20 20.59 -8.20
CA ALA A 171 -1.76 20.52 -8.42
C ALA A 171 -1.03 19.92 -7.20
N ASP A 172 -1.36 20.39 -5.99
CA ASP A 172 -0.81 19.83 -4.75
C ASP A 172 -1.15 18.35 -4.59
N PHE A 173 -2.38 17.96 -4.90
CA PHE A 173 -2.84 16.57 -4.81
C PHE A 173 -2.07 15.66 -5.76
N TYR A 174 -1.99 16.01 -7.05
CA TYR A 174 -1.29 15.20 -8.05
C TYR A 174 0.22 15.17 -7.84
N GLY A 175 0.81 16.28 -7.38
CA GLY A 175 2.22 16.31 -6.99
C GLY A 175 2.52 15.39 -5.81
N ALA A 176 1.67 15.40 -4.78
CA ALA A 176 1.80 14.50 -3.64
C ALA A 176 1.55 13.02 -4.02
N MET A 177 0.61 12.77 -4.94
CA MET A 177 0.31 11.43 -5.45
C MET A 177 1.47 10.79 -6.20
N ASP A 178 2.17 11.54 -7.05
CA ASP A 178 3.37 11.04 -7.75
C ASP A 178 4.45 10.60 -6.75
N GLY A 179 4.70 11.42 -5.72
CA GLY A 179 5.63 11.09 -4.65
C GLY A 179 5.22 9.85 -3.84
N ALA A 180 3.95 9.79 -3.42
CA ALA A 180 3.44 8.65 -2.65
C ALA A 180 3.47 7.33 -3.45
N SER A 181 3.18 7.38 -4.75
CA SER A 181 3.18 6.20 -5.64
C SER A 181 4.58 5.58 -5.79
N LYS A 182 5.63 6.41 -5.83
CA LYS A 182 7.03 5.94 -5.83
C LYS A 182 7.39 5.22 -4.52
N PHE A 183 6.81 5.64 -3.40
CA PHE A 183 7.01 4.97 -2.11
C PHE A 183 6.36 3.57 -2.08
N VAL A 184 5.13 3.45 -2.62
CA VAL A 184 4.43 2.15 -2.76
C VAL A 184 5.20 1.17 -3.65
N LYS A 185 5.84 1.66 -4.72
CA LYS A 185 6.75 0.85 -5.54
C LYS A 185 7.94 0.33 -4.74
N GLY A 186 8.56 1.19 -3.94
CA GLY A 186 9.69 0.82 -3.07
C GLY A 186 9.31 -0.30 -2.09
N ASP A 187 8.13 -0.20 -1.49
CA ASP A 187 7.56 -1.24 -0.61
C ASP A 187 7.35 -2.57 -1.32
N ALA A 188 6.85 -2.57 -2.57
CA ALA A 188 6.66 -3.80 -3.32
C ALA A 188 7.99 -4.49 -3.64
N ILE A 189 9.05 -3.73 -3.92
CA ILE A 189 10.41 -4.28 -4.10
C ILE A 189 10.91 -4.86 -2.77
N ALA A 190 10.76 -4.11 -1.66
CA ALA A 190 11.16 -4.56 -0.34
C ALA A 190 10.45 -5.86 0.07
N SER A 191 9.16 -5.99 -0.23
CA SER A 191 8.37 -7.20 0.07
C SER A 191 8.91 -8.44 -0.66
N ILE A 192 9.38 -8.30 -1.91
CA ILE A 192 10.01 -9.41 -2.66
C ILE A 192 11.35 -9.78 -2.04
N ILE A 193 12.14 -8.79 -1.64
CA ILE A 193 13.44 -9.04 -0.96
C ILE A 193 13.20 -9.76 0.36
N ILE A 194 12.21 -9.32 1.14
CA ILE A 194 11.85 -9.93 2.43
C ILE A 194 11.37 -11.38 2.24
N LEU A 195 10.58 -11.66 1.21
CA LEU A 195 10.21 -13.02 0.84
C LEU A 195 11.43 -13.92 0.63
N LEU A 196 12.44 -13.45 -0.12
CA LEU A 196 13.68 -14.20 -0.34
C LEU A 196 14.46 -14.41 0.96
N ILE A 197 14.52 -13.38 1.82
CA ILE A 197 15.17 -13.45 3.13
C ILE A 197 14.45 -14.46 4.04
N ASN A 198 13.12 -14.45 4.09
CA ASN A 198 12.33 -15.37 4.89
C ASN A 198 12.55 -16.81 4.46
N LEU A 199 12.55 -17.05 3.15
CA LEU A 199 12.74 -18.37 2.59
C LEU A 199 14.17 -18.87 2.87
N VAL A 200 15.19 -18.16 2.39
CA VAL A 200 16.60 -18.58 2.50
C VAL A 200 17.11 -18.54 3.95
N GLY A 201 16.83 -17.45 4.66
CA GLY A 201 17.21 -17.29 6.07
C GLY A 201 16.49 -18.31 6.94
N GLY A 202 15.20 -18.56 6.69
CA GLY A 202 14.43 -19.56 7.39
C GLY A 202 14.99 -20.97 7.21
N PHE A 203 15.38 -21.34 5.98
CA PHE A 203 16.06 -22.60 5.70
C PHE A 203 17.36 -22.76 6.49
N ILE A 204 18.23 -21.75 6.45
CA ILE A 204 19.53 -21.79 7.12
C ILE A 204 19.34 -21.91 8.63
N ILE A 205 18.48 -21.08 9.23
CA ILE A 205 18.21 -21.11 10.67
C ILE A 205 17.54 -22.43 11.08
N GLY A 206 16.58 -22.91 10.29
CA GLY A 206 15.87 -24.16 10.53
C GLY A 206 16.80 -25.37 10.59
N ILE A 207 17.71 -25.50 9.62
CA ILE A 207 18.63 -26.64 9.54
C ILE A 207 19.82 -26.45 10.50
N ALA A 208 20.52 -25.32 10.41
CA ALA A 208 21.79 -25.13 11.09
C ALA A 208 21.65 -24.79 12.58
N MET A 209 20.59 -24.08 12.97
CA MET A 209 20.41 -23.62 14.37
C MET A 209 19.36 -24.41 15.13
N ARG A 210 18.28 -24.86 14.46
CA ARG A 210 17.16 -25.58 15.11
C ARG A 210 17.23 -27.10 14.93
N GLY A 211 18.17 -27.61 14.14
CA GLY A 211 18.35 -29.04 13.91
C GLY A 211 17.18 -29.71 13.19
N LEU A 212 16.37 -28.94 12.44
CA LEU A 212 15.27 -29.50 11.64
C LEU A 212 15.84 -30.30 10.47
N SER A 213 15.11 -31.34 10.06
CA SER A 213 15.41 -32.01 8.80
C SER A 213 15.20 -31.04 7.64
N PHE A 214 15.89 -31.28 6.52
CA PHE A 214 15.74 -30.46 5.32
C PHE A 214 14.26 -30.35 4.90
N GLN A 215 13.52 -31.46 4.98
CA GLN A 215 12.12 -31.52 4.59
C GLN A 215 11.21 -30.75 5.56
N ASP A 216 11.46 -30.83 6.87
CA ASP A 216 10.67 -30.12 7.88
C ASP A 216 10.92 -28.61 7.85
N ALA A 217 12.18 -28.21 7.67
CA ALA A 217 12.55 -26.81 7.47
C ALA A 217 11.85 -26.25 6.21
N MET A 218 11.85 -27.01 5.10
CA MET A 218 11.17 -26.62 3.88
C MET A 218 9.68 -26.49 4.02
N SER A 219 9.04 -27.45 4.67
CA SER A 219 7.61 -27.41 4.94
C SER A 219 7.25 -26.17 5.78
N THR A 220 7.92 -25.99 6.92
CA THR A 220 7.59 -24.95 7.90
C THR A 220 7.82 -23.55 7.34
N TYR A 221 9.03 -23.27 6.86
CA TYR A 221 9.40 -21.93 6.43
C TYR A 221 8.77 -21.56 5.08
N SER A 222 8.44 -22.52 4.21
CA SER A 222 7.67 -22.23 3.00
C SER A 222 6.24 -21.81 3.36
N VAL A 223 5.56 -22.55 4.25
CA VAL A 223 4.19 -22.20 4.66
C VAL A 223 4.14 -20.83 5.33
N LEU A 224 5.09 -20.54 6.23
CA LEU A 224 5.16 -19.23 6.89
C LEU A 224 5.47 -18.10 5.92
N THR A 225 6.42 -18.30 4.99
CA THR A 225 6.77 -17.29 3.97
C THR A 225 5.62 -17.01 3.03
N ILE A 226 4.91 -18.05 2.58
CA ILE A 226 3.73 -17.91 1.75
C ILE A 226 2.64 -17.14 2.51
N GLY A 227 2.38 -17.53 3.77
CA GLY A 227 1.40 -16.85 4.61
C GLY A 227 1.70 -15.37 4.80
N ASP A 228 2.94 -15.03 5.15
CA ASP A 228 3.39 -13.65 5.35
C ASP A 228 3.25 -12.81 4.08
N GLY A 229 3.67 -13.38 2.95
CA GLY A 229 3.55 -12.70 1.66
C GLY A 229 2.10 -12.47 1.27
N LEU A 230 1.19 -13.44 1.50
CA LEU A 230 -0.23 -13.27 1.20
C LEU A 230 -0.88 -12.19 2.07
N VAL A 231 -0.64 -12.22 3.38
CA VAL A 231 -1.17 -11.23 4.32
C VAL A 231 -0.69 -9.82 3.96
N SER A 232 0.54 -9.70 3.46
CA SER A 232 1.12 -8.42 3.02
C SER A 232 0.62 -7.97 1.64
N GLN A 233 0.27 -8.91 0.75
CA GLN A 233 -0.18 -8.65 -0.62
C GLN A 233 -1.62 -8.18 -0.71
N ILE A 234 -2.54 -8.73 0.09
CA ILE A 234 -3.97 -8.35 0.03
C ILE A 234 -4.14 -6.83 0.25
N PRO A 235 -3.57 -6.22 1.31
CA PRO A 235 -3.63 -4.77 1.50
C PRO A 235 -2.97 -3.98 0.36
N ALA A 236 -1.84 -4.49 -0.16
CA ALA A 236 -1.11 -3.86 -1.27
C ALA A 236 -1.97 -3.76 -2.53
N LEU A 237 -2.66 -4.85 -2.86
CA LEU A 237 -3.56 -4.95 -3.99
C LEU A 237 -4.71 -3.95 -3.86
N LEU A 238 -5.41 -3.98 -2.73
CA LEU A 238 -6.55 -3.11 -2.46
C LEU A 238 -6.17 -1.62 -2.54
N ILE A 239 -5.04 -1.24 -1.92
CA ILE A 239 -4.54 0.13 -1.94
C ILE A 239 -4.10 0.56 -3.34
N SER A 240 -3.41 -0.32 -4.08
CA SER A 240 -2.97 -0.04 -5.45
C SER A 240 -4.17 0.16 -6.38
N THR A 241 -5.20 -0.67 -6.26
CA THR A 241 -6.47 -0.49 -7.00
C THR A 241 -7.16 0.82 -6.62
N ALA A 242 -7.24 1.15 -5.33
CA ALA A 242 -7.81 2.41 -4.86
C ALA A 242 -7.07 3.62 -5.45
N SER A 243 -5.73 3.55 -5.53
CA SER A 243 -4.90 4.58 -6.14
C SER A 243 -5.17 4.75 -7.63
N GLY A 244 -5.27 3.63 -8.37
CA GLY A 244 -5.64 3.65 -9.78
C GLY A 244 -7.01 4.29 -10.01
N LEU A 245 -8.00 3.93 -9.19
CA LEU A 245 -9.37 4.49 -9.28
C LEU A 245 -9.39 6.00 -9.03
N ILE A 246 -8.75 6.48 -7.97
CA ILE A 246 -8.74 7.90 -7.61
C ILE A 246 -8.05 8.74 -8.68
N VAL A 247 -6.93 8.27 -9.23
CA VAL A 247 -6.15 9.04 -10.19
C VAL A 247 -6.81 9.07 -11.57
N THR A 248 -7.49 7.99 -11.98
CA THR A 248 -8.20 7.94 -13.28
C THR A 248 -9.53 8.68 -13.27
N ARG A 249 -10.16 8.87 -12.10
CA ARG A 249 -11.48 9.51 -11.99
C ARG A 249 -11.50 11.00 -12.35
N SER A 250 -10.37 11.71 -12.29
CA SER A 250 -10.34 13.14 -12.67
C SER A 250 -10.37 13.41 -14.17
N SER A 251 -10.18 12.38 -15.01
CA SER A 251 -10.25 12.53 -16.47
C SER A 251 -11.68 12.32 -17.01
N SER A 252 -12.64 11.91 -16.17
CA SER A 252 -14.02 11.69 -16.59
C SER A 252 -14.97 12.58 -15.80
N GLU A 253 -15.40 13.70 -16.40
CA GLU A 253 -16.65 14.37 -16.00
C GLU A 253 -17.90 13.54 -16.35
N GLY A 254 -17.74 12.30 -16.85
CA GLY A 254 -18.82 11.35 -17.11
C GLY A 254 -18.67 10.11 -16.25
N ASN A 255 -19.69 9.87 -15.42
CA ASN A 255 -19.92 8.64 -14.66
C ASN A 255 -19.38 7.37 -15.35
N LEU A 256 -18.52 6.65 -14.65
CA LEU A 256 -18.49 5.19 -14.70
C LEU A 256 -19.11 4.65 -13.40
N ALA A 257 -20.39 4.97 -13.22
CA ALA A 257 -21.40 4.31 -12.40
C ALA A 257 -22.77 4.95 -12.68
#